data_AF-A0A958FBN8-F1
#
_entry.id   AF-A0A958FBN8-F1
#
_cell.length_a   1.000
_cell.length_b   1.000
_cell.length_c   1.000
_cell.angle_alpha   90.00
_cell.angle_beta   90.00
_cell.angle_gamma   90.00
#
_symmetry.space_group_name_H-M   'P 1'
#
loop_
_entity.id
_entity.type
_entity.pdbx_description
1 polymer ?
#
loop_
_entity_poly.entity_id
_entity_poly.type
_entity_poly.pdbx_seq_one_letter_code
_entity_poly.pdbx_strand_id
1 'polypeptide(L)'
;AQLTRKRETEAALDFFLAGTLIMGGLFFLGLYLFGQRERAIIYFSLFSIVYSYRVLGFGSYFLHSLLPQLSWGLTIRLEYLTLYASAALFAGFVYELYPKETSRVYIKILQGICTVLILMTLLLPPLLFTRVVELFLGLLVLYLLYACYIFVLAAVRKRDGSTYAVISFVMIFIAIL
;
A
#
# COMPACT_ATOMS: atom_id res chain seq x y z
N ALA A 1 -10.41 27.18 16.59
CA ALA A 1 -8.97 27.19 16.92
C ALA A 1 -8.40 25.79 17.18
N GLN A 2 -8.99 24.97 18.07
CA GLN A 2 -8.48 23.61 18.34
C GLN A 2 -8.61 22.64 17.15
N LEU A 3 -9.70 22.73 16.36
CA LEU A 3 -9.91 21.92 15.15
C LEU A 3 -8.92 22.23 14.02
N THR A 4 -8.51 23.49 13.87
CA THR A 4 -7.55 23.91 12.83
C THR A 4 -6.14 23.41 13.13
N ARG A 5 -5.69 23.50 14.40
CA ARG A 5 -4.38 22.97 14.82
C ARG A 5 -4.25 21.46 14.66
N LYS A 6 -5.32 20.69 14.93
CA LYS A 6 -5.30 19.24 14.73
C LYS A 6 -5.07 18.87 13.26
N ARG A 7 -5.78 19.53 12.34
CA ARG A 7 -5.61 19.34 10.90
C ARG A 7 -4.20 19.69 10.39
N GLU A 8 -3.63 20.79 10.87
CA GLU A 8 -2.27 21.17 10.50
C GLU A 8 -1.21 20.19 11.01
N THR A 9 -1.44 19.63 12.21
CA THR A 9 -0.54 18.61 12.79
C THR A 9 -0.64 17.28 12.03
N GLU A 10 -1.86 16.84 11.69
CA GLU A 10 -2.11 15.65 10.87
C GLU A 10 -1.47 15.81 9.48
N ALA A 11 -1.66 16.96 8.84
CA ALA A 11 -1.03 17.26 7.56
C ALA A 11 0.51 17.20 7.63
N ALA A 12 1.11 17.80 8.65
CA ALA A 12 2.57 17.78 8.83
C ALA A 12 3.10 16.34 9.03
N LEU A 13 2.37 15.50 9.76
CA LEU A 13 2.69 14.08 9.92
C LEU A 13 2.55 13.33 8.60
N ASP A 14 1.48 13.55 7.84
CA ASP A 14 1.28 12.93 6.52
C ASP A 14 2.42 13.30 5.55
N PHE A 15 2.88 14.55 5.56
CA PHE A 15 4.04 14.99 4.77
C PHE A 15 5.33 14.30 5.17
N PHE A 16 5.56 14.19 6.48
CA PHE A 16 6.75 13.52 7.00
C PHE A 16 6.73 12.02 6.64
N LEU A 17 5.58 11.36 6.82
CA LEU A 17 5.38 9.96 6.43
C LEU A 17 5.54 9.76 4.92
N ALA A 18 4.92 10.60 4.10
CA ALA A 18 5.06 10.52 2.66
C ALA A 18 6.52 10.74 2.22
N GLY A 19 7.22 11.71 2.80
CA GLY A 19 8.63 11.99 2.50
C GLY A 19 9.53 10.82 2.86
N THR A 20 9.35 10.22 4.05
CA THR A 20 10.12 9.04 4.47
C THR A 20 9.82 7.82 3.60
N LEU A 21 8.57 7.60 3.18
CA LEU A 21 8.21 6.54 2.24
C LEU A 21 8.85 6.73 0.86
N ILE A 22 8.86 7.96 0.34
CA ILE A 22 9.50 8.28 -0.94
C ILE A 22 11.01 8.04 -0.83
N MET A 23 11.67 8.56 0.22
CA MET A 23 13.10 8.33 0.42
C MET A 23 13.44 6.85 0.55
N GLY A 24 12.69 6.10 1.37
CA GLY A 24 12.87 4.65 1.51
C GLY A 24 12.63 3.91 0.20
N GLY A 25 11.56 4.25 -0.52
CA GLY A 25 11.25 3.68 -1.83
C GLY A 25 12.35 3.91 -2.86
N LEU A 26 12.87 5.13 -2.98
CA LEU A 26 13.99 5.46 -3.87
C LEU A 26 15.28 4.77 -3.44
N PHE A 27 15.54 4.65 -2.13
CA PHE A 27 16.70 3.94 -1.60
C PHE A 27 16.70 2.47 -2.02
N PHE A 28 15.57 1.77 -1.82
CA PHE A 28 15.42 0.37 -2.24
C PHE A 28 15.44 0.22 -3.77
N LEU A 29 14.89 1.19 -4.51
CA LEU A 29 15.00 1.21 -5.98
C LEU A 29 16.46 1.32 -6.43
N GLY A 30 17.23 2.19 -5.79
CA GLY A 30 18.68 2.32 -6.00
C GLY A 30 19.40 1.01 -5.70
N LEU A 31 19.11 0.38 -4.55
CA LEU A 31 19.70 -0.90 -4.17
C LEU A 31 19.45 -2.01 -5.22
N TYR A 32 18.25 -2.02 -5.82
CA TYR A 32 17.91 -2.92 -6.91
C TYR A 32 18.74 -2.67 -8.19
N LEU A 33 18.92 -1.40 -8.56
CA LEU A 33 19.74 -0.98 -9.71
C LEU A 33 21.23 -1.29 -9.51
N PHE A 34 21.75 -1.15 -8.28
CA PHE A 34 23.18 -1.25 -7.97
C PHE A 34 23.70 -2.66 -7.67
N GLY A 35 22.83 -3.68 -7.56
CA GLY A 35 23.34 -5.06 -7.53
C GLY A 35 22.45 -6.11 -6.88
N GLN A 36 21.48 -5.75 -6.05
CA GLN A 36 20.56 -6.73 -5.46
C GLN A 36 19.32 -6.90 -6.33
N ARG A 37 19.39 -7.81 -7.31
CA ARG A 37 18.27 -8.18 -8.19
C ARG A 37 17.19 -9.04 -7.51
N GLU A 38 17.00 -8.87 -6.21
CA GLU A 38 15.88 -9.49 -5.52
C GLU A 38 14.59 -8.82 -5.97
N ARG A 39 13.67 -9.62 -6.52
CA ARG A 39 12.39 -9.10 -7.01
C ARG A 39 11.55 -8.53 -5.86
N ALA A 40 11.78 -8.96 -4.61
CA ALA A 40 11.05 -8.42 -3.45
C ALA A 40 11.32 -6.91 -3.27
N ILE A 41 12.57 -6.48 -3.50
CA ILE A 41 13.01 -5.09 -3.35
C ILE A 41 12.31 -4.17 -4.38
N ILE A 42 12.12 -4.63 -5.63
CA ILE A 42 11.44 -3.81 -6.64
C ILE A 42 9.94 -3.67 -6.35
N TYR A 43 9.28 -4.74 -5.87
CA TYR A 43 7.87 -4.65 -5.47
C TYR A 43 7.69 -3.73 -4.26
N PHE A 44 8.59 -3.80 -3.28
CA PHE A 44 8.54 -2.95 -2.09
C PHE A 44 8.79 -1.46 -2.39
N SER A 45 9.77 -1.17 -3.25
CA SER A 45 10.07 0.21 -3.65
C SER A 45 8.92 0.83 -4.44
N LEU A 46 8.36 0.12 -5.42
CA LEU A 46 7.16 0.58 -6.13
C LEU A 46 5.97 0.76 -5.18
N PHE A 47 5.74 -0.20 -4.28
CA PHE A 47 4.69 -0.10 -3.28
C PHE A 47 4.83 1.15 -2.43
N SER A 48 6.04 1.42 -1.91
CA SER A 48 6.31 2.59 -1.06
C SER A 48 6.07 3.91 -1.78
N ILE A 49 6.47 4.01 -3.05
CA ILE A 49 6.25 5.22 -3.88
C ILE A 49 4.76 5.41 -4.20
N VAL A 50 4.05 4.32 -4.53
CA VAL A 50 2.60 4.42 -4.82
C VAL A 50 1.81 4.73 -3.55
N TYR A 51 2.20 4.15 -2.42
CA TYR A 51 1.53 4.35 -1.14
C TYR A 51 1.78 5.76 -0.57
N SER A 52 2.93 6.38 -0.82
CA SER A 52 3.18 7.77 -0.41
C SER A 52 2.19 8.74 -1.07
N TYR A 53 1.86 8.53 -2.35
CA TYR A 53 0.81 9.30 -3.03
C TYR A 53 -0.55 9.15 -2.33
N ARG A 54 -0.86 7.94 -1.84
CA ARG A 54 -2.09 7.70 -1.09
C ARG A 54 -2.12 8.41 0.27
N VAL A 55 -1.00 8.42 1.00
CA VAL A 55 -0.88 9.17 2.27
C VAL A 55 -1.13 10.66 2.04
N LEU A 56 -0.56 11.23 0.98
CA LEU A 56 -0.76 12.64 0.59
C LEU A 56 -2.17 12.93 0.07
N GLY A 57 -2.76 12.00 -0.70
CA GLY A 57 -4.09 12.17 -1.27
C GLY A 57 -5.20 12.07 -0.24
N PHE A 58 -5.15 11.05 0.62
CA PHE A 58 -6.25 10.72 1.55
C PHE A 58 -6.24 11.53 2.85
N GLY A 59 -5.06 11.88 3.38
CA GLY A 59 -4.94 12.46 4.73
C GLY A 59 -5.45 13.90 4.85
N SER A 60 -5.14 14.76 3.87
CA SER A 60 -5.35 16.21 4.01
C SER A 60 -6.15 16.87 2.89
N TYR A 61 -6.66 16.11 1.89
CA TYR A 61 -7.19 16.68 0.64
C TYR A 61 -6.27 17.78 0.07
N PHE A 62 -4.97 17.67 0.33
CA PHE A 62 -4.04 18.78 0.17
C PHE A 62 -3.77 19.06 -1.31
N LEU A 63 -3.91 18.04 -2.17
CA LEU A 63 -3.92 18.24 -3.62
C LEU A 63 -5.03 19.20 -4.06
N HIS A 64 -6.16 19.25 -3.35
CA HIS A 64 -7.24 20.17 -3.64
C HIS A 64 -6.92 21.61 -3.18
N SER A 65 -6.11 21.79 -2.12
CA SER A 65 -5.63 23.12 -1.71
C SER A 65 -4.48 23.65 -2.57
N LEU A 66 -3.61 22.79 -3.11
CA LEU A 66 -2.51 23.19 -4.00
C LEU A 66 -2.94 23.39 -5.46
N LEU A 67 -3.87 22.57 -5.95
CA LEU A 67 -4.37 22.60 -7.32
C LEU A 67 -5.90 22.70 -7.33
N PRO A 68 -6.47 23.88 -7.08
CA PRO A 68 -7.93 24.11 -7.13
C PRO A 68 -8.52 23.88 -8.53
N GLN A 69 -7.68 23.75 -9.57
CA GLN A 69 -8.09 23.42 -10.94
C GLN A 69 -8.11 21.91 -11.24
N LEU A 70 -7.63 21.06 -10.33
CA LEU A 70 -7.73 19.62 -10.53
C LEU A 70 -9.19 19.19 -10.38
N SER A 71 -9.79 18.71 -11.48
CA SER A 71 -11.18 18.24 -11.43
C SER A 71 -11.33 17.17 -10.35
N TRP A 72 -12.31 17.35 -9.47
CA TRP A 72 -12.58 16.48 -8.32
C TRP A 72 -12.66 14.99 -8.72
N GLY A 73 -13.20 14.70 -9.91
CA GLY A 73 -13.26 13.34 -10.46
C GLY A 73 -11.88 12.72 -10.75
N LEU A 74 -10.87 13.51 -11.10
CA LEU A 74 -9.52 13.01 -11.44
C LEU A 74 -8.72 12.68 -10.18
N THR A 75 -8.82 13.51 -9.14
CA THR A 75 -8.22 13.25 -7.82
C THR A 75 -8.75 11.96 -7.24
N ILE A 76 -10.06 11.80 -7.24
CA ILE A 76 -10.74 10.59 -6.76
C ILE A 76 -10.28 9.37 -7.57
N ARG A 77 -10.26 9.45 -8.90
CA ARG A 77 -9.74 8.35 -9.74
C ARG A 77 -8.32 7.94 -9.37
N LEU A 78 -7.42 8.91 -9.14
CA LEU A 78 -6.03 8.63 -8.76
C LEU A 78 -5.92 8.00 -7.37
N GLU A 79 -6.70 8.44 -6.40
CA GLU A 79 -6.74 7.84 -5.06
C GLU A 79 -7.11 6.35 -5.10
N TYR A 80 -8.05 6.00 -5.97
CA TYR A 80 -8.47 4.62 -6.10
C TYR A 80 -7.53 3.79 -6.96
N LEU A 81 -6.98 4.39 -8.02
CA LEU A 81 -5.94 3.74 -8.82
C LEU A 81 -4.74 3.36 -7.96
N THR A 82 -4.32 4.27 -7.05
CA THR A 82 -3.25 4.01 -6.09
C THR A 82 -3.64 3.00 -5.01
N LEU A 83 -4.91 2.94 -4.58
CA LEU A 83 -5.42 1.87 -3.72
C LEU A 83 -5.27 0.49 -4.38
N TYR A 84 -5.75 0.32 -5.60
CA TYR A 84 -5.68 -0.95 -6.32
C TYR A 84 -4.23 -1.34 -6.65
N ALA A 85 -3.42 -0.36 -7.10
CA ALA A 85 -2.02 -0.58 -7.43
C ALA A 85 -1.20 -0.96 -6.19
N SER A 86 -1.37 -0.26 -5.06
CA SER A 86 -0.68 -0.58 -3.82
C SER A 86 -1.04 -1.99 -3.31
N ALA A 87 -2.31 -2.38 -3.34
CA ALA A 87 -2.72 -3.74 -2.98
C ALA A 87 -2.10 -4.82 -3.89
N ALA A 88 -2.07 -4.59 -5.21
CA ALA A 88 -1.46 -5.51 -6.18
C ALA A 88 0.06 -5.64 -6.00
N LEU A 89 0.74 -4.52 -5.72
CA LEU A 89 2.17 -4.48 -5.44
C LEU A 89 2.52 -5.15 -4.12
N PHE A 90 1.73 -4.92 -3.07
CA PHE A 90 1.88 -5.58 -1.78
C PHE A 90 1.71 -7.09 -1.90
N ALA A 91 0.79 -7.56 -2.74
CA ALA A 91 0.67 -8.98 -3.09
C ALA A 91 1.91 -9.54 -3.75
N GLY A 92 2.44 -8.84 -4.76
CA GLY A 92 3.71 -9.21 -5.36
C GLY A 92 4.84 -9.30 -4.34
N PHE A 93 4.89 -8.34 -3.40
CA PHE A 93 5.88 -8.31 -2.33
C PHE A 93 5.77 -9.51 -1.37
N VAL A 94 4.59 -9.80 -0.82
CA VAL A 94 4.37 -10.93 0.09
C VAL A 94 4.71 -12.26 -0.58
N TYR A 95 4.34 -12.41 -1.87
CA TYR A 95 4.66 -13.58 -2.65
C TYR A 95 6.16 -13.81 -2.82
N GLU A 96 6.89 -12.76 -3.15
CA GLU A 96 8.33 -12.86 -3.38
C GLU A 96 9.10 -13.05 -2.07
N LEU A 97 8.57 -12.54 -0.96
CA LEU A 97 9.11 -12.74 0.37
C LEU A 97 8.86 -14.16 0.90
N TYR A 98 7.66 -14.72 0.64
CA TYR A 98 7.26 -16.06 1.10
C TYR A 98 6.69 -16.94 -0.04
N PRO A 99 7.52 -17.29 -1.05
CA PRO A 99 7.05 -18.03 -2.22
C PRO A 99 6.60 -19.46 -1.92
N LYS A 100 6.97 -19.99 -0.74
CA LYS A 100 6.61 -21.34 -0.29
C LYS A 100 5.29 -21.39 0.48
N GLU A 101 4.86 -20.29 1.07
CA GLU A 101 3.60 -20.20 1.82
C GLU A 101 2.49 -19.57 0.97
N THR A 102 2.86 -18.86 -0.11
CA THR A 102 1.93 -18.16 -0.99
C THR A 102 1.80 -18.84 -2.34
N SER A 103 0.57 -19.16 -2.76
CA SER A 103 0.33 -19.71 -4.09
C SER A 103 0.46 -18.65 -5.19
N ARG A 104 1.26 -18.94 -6.24
CA ARG A 104 1.38 -18.11 -7.45
C ARG A 104 0.02 -17.80 -8.09
N VAL A 105 -0.92 -18.74 -7.99
CA VAL A 105 -2.24 -18.62 -8.61
C VAL A 105 -3.06 -17.56 -7.89
N TYR A 106 -3.03 -17.54 -6.55
CA TYR A 106 -3.75 -16.55 -5.75
C TYR A 106 -3.28 -15.13 -6.08
N ILE A 107 -1.97 -14.92 -6.17
CA ILE A 107 -1.36 -13.62 -6.47
C ILE A 107 -1.70 -13.16 -7.88
N LYS A 108 -1.61 -14.05 -8.88
CA LYS A 108 -2.00 -13.72 -10.26
C LYS A 108 -3.48 -13.39 -10.38
N ILE A 109 -4.36 -14.11 -9.68
CA ILE A 109 -5.79 -13.80 -9.63
C ILE A 109 -5.99 -12.42 -9.02
N LEU A 110 -5.35 -12.13 -7.89
CA LEU A 110 -5.50 -10.85 -7.20
C LEU A 110 -4.95 -9.68 -8.04
N GLN A 111 -3.79 -9.85 -8.66
CA GLN A 111 -3.25 -8.87 -9.61
C GLN A 111 -4.17 -8.68 -10.81
N GLY A 112 -4.72 -9.76 -11.36
CA GLY A 112 -5.69 -9.69 -12.45
C GLY A 112 -6.95 -8.92 -12.07
N ILE A 113 -7.52 -9.20 -10.89
CA ILE A 113 -8.67 -8.48 -10.34
C ILE A 113 -8.32 -7.00 -10.19
N CYS A 114 -7.18 -6.65 -9.57
CA CYS A 114 -6.75 -5.27 -9.43
C CYS A 114 -6.56 -4.57 -10.79
N THR A 115 -5.96 -5.23 -11.79
CA THR A 115 -5.78 -4.64 -13.13
C THR A 115 -7.12 -4.42 -13.83
N VAL A 116 -8.05 -5.35 -13.73
CA VAL A 116 -9.42 -5.20 -14.28
C VAL A 116 -10.14 -4.05 -13.58
N LEU A 117 -10.01 -3.92 -12.26
CA LEU A 117 -10.59 -2.83 -11.48
C LEU A 117 -10.00 -1.47 -11.85
N ILE A 118 -8.68 -1.40 -12.07
CA ILE A 118 -8.00 -0.19 -12.57
C ILE A 118 -8.53 0.19 -13.95
N LEU A 119 -8.64 -0.77 -14.87
CA LEU A 119 -9.14 -0.52 -16.22
C LEU A 119 -10.61 -0.10 -16.23
N MET A 120 -11.45 -0.76 -15.41
CA MET A 120 -12.84 -0.36 -15.21
C MET A 120 -12.95 1.04 -14.62
N THR A 121 -12.12 1.39 -13.65
CA THR A 121 -12.09 2.74 -13.05
C THR A 121 -11.74 3.83 -14.05
N LEU A 122 -10.89 3.52 -15.04
CA LEU A 122 -10.49 4.46 -16.08
C LEU A 122 -11.60 4.68 -17.13
N LEU A 123 -12.41 3.65 -17.39
CA LEU A 123 -13.42 3.63 -18.45
C LEU A 123 -14.84 3.95 -17.97
N LEU A 124 -15.20 3.65 -16.71
CA LEU A 124 -16.57 3.76 -16.20
C LEU A 124 -16.91 5.13 -15.59
N PRO A 125 -18.21 5.50 -15.62
CA PRO A 125 -18.72 6.69 -14.97
C PRO A 125 -18.73 6.58 -13.42
N PRO A 126 -18.68 7.71 -12.69
CA PRO A 126 -18.45 7.76 -11.23
C PRO A 126 -19.48 7.04 -10.35
N LEU A 127 -20.68 6.71 -10.86
CA LEU A 127 -21.74 6.06 -10.09
C LEU A 127 -21.50 4.56 -9.85
N LEU A 128 -20.93 3.84 -10.81
CA LEU A 128 -20.57 2.42 -10.65
C LEU A 128 -19.27 2.27 -9.85
N PHE A 129 -18.46 3.30 -9.87
CA PHE A 129 -17.16 3.36 -9.24
C PHE A 129 -17.24 3.17 -7.71
N THR A 130 -18.20 3.83 -7.03
CA THR A 130 -18.34 3.76 -5.56
C THR A 130 -18.69 2.37 -5.06
N ARG A 131 -19.57 1.64 -5.74
CA ARG A 131 -20.00 0.28 -5.35
C ARG A 131 -18.88 -0.74 -5.48
N VAL A 132 -18.06 -0.59 -6.52
CA VAL A 132 -16.92 -1.45 -6.80
C VAL A 132 -15.81 -1.24 -5.77
N VAL A 133 -15.59 0.00 -5.33
CA VAL A 133 -14.65 0.32 -4.23
C VAL A 133 -15.07 -0.31 -2.93
N GLU A 134 -16.34 -0.21 -2.57
CA GLU A 134 -16.84 -0.71 -1.29
C GLU A 134 -16.65 -2.23 -1.19
N LEU A 135 -16.94 -2.95 -2.28
CA LEU A 135 -16.63 -4.37 -2.42
C LEU A 135 -15.11 -4.64 -2.30
N PHE A 136 -14.28 -3.81 -2.96
CA PHE A 136 -12.83 -3.94 -2.89
C PHE A 136 -12.28 -3.67 -1.48
N LEU A 137 -12.87 -2.77 -0.71
CA LEU A 137 -12.48 -2.52 0.68
C LEU A 137 -12.68 -3.78 1.53
N GLY A 138 -13.80 -4.47 1.38
CA GLY A 138 -14.04 -5.76 2.05
C GLY A 138 -13.02 -6.82 1.65
N LEU A 139 -12.71 -6.92 0.36
CA LEU A 139 -11.64 -7.79 -0.16
C LEU A 139 -10.26 -7.41 0.39
N LEU A 140 -9.98 -6.12 0.53
CA LEU A 140 -8.71 -5.61 1.04
C LEU A 140 -8.50 -5.99 2.51
N VAL A 141 -9.56 -5.96 3.33
CA VAL A 141 -9.51 -6.45 4.71
C VAL A 141 -9.19 -7.95 4.75
N LEU A 142 -9.88 -8.76 3.94
CA LEU A 142 -9.59 -10.20 3.83
C LEU A 142 -8.14 -10.45 3.37
N TYR A 143 -7.67 -9.64 2.43
CA TYR A 143 -6.32 -9.72 1.92
C TYR A 143 -5.27 -9.35 2.99
N LEU A 144 -5.52 -8.33 3.81
CA LEU A 144 -4.69 -7.98 4.96
C LEU A 144 -4.68 -9.09 6.02
N LEU A 145 -5.82 -9.70 6.31
CA LEU A 145 -5.90 -10.85 7.23
C LEU A 145 -5.09 -12.04 6.70
N TYR A 146 -5.18 -12.33 5.40
CA TYR A 146 -4.40 -13.39 4.77
C TYR A 146 -2.89 -13.09 4.77
N ALA A 147 -2.49 -11.84 4.49
CA ALA A 147 -1.10 -11.42 4.60
C ALA A 147 -0.59 -11.55 6.04
N CYS A 148 -1.38 -11.13 7.03
CA CYS A 148 -1.07 -11.29 8.45
C CYS A 148 -0.89 -12.77 8.83
N TYR A 149 -1.79 -13.65 8.35
CA TYR A 149 -1.65 -15.09 8.53
C TYR A 149 -0.35 -15.64 7.93
N ILE A 150 0.03 -15.22 6.72
CA ILE A 150 1.31 -15.61 6.09
C ILE A 150 2.50 -15.12 6.92
N PHE A 151 2.47 -13.88 7.42
CA PHE A 151 3.53 -13.35 8.28
C PHE A 151 3.68 -14.17 9.57
N VAL A 152 2.57 -14.51 10.23
CA VAL A 152 2.59 -15.36 11.43
C VAL A 152 3.11 -16.76 11.10
N LEU A 153 2.63 -17.37 10.02
CA LEU A 153 3.05 -18.71 9.58
C LEU A 153 4.54 -18.75 9.22
N ALA A 154 5.04 -17.72 8.55
CA ALA A 154 6.45 -17.54 8.23
C ALA A 154 7.32 -17.36 9.50
N ALA A 155 6.83 -16.61 10.49
CA ALA A 155 7.48 -16.44 11.77
C ALA A 155 7.59 -17.76 12.55
N VAL A 156 6.54 -18.59 12.52
CA VAL A 156 6.52 -19.91 13.17
C VAL A 156 7.43 -20.92 12.47
N ARG A 157 7.58 -20.84 11.13
CA ARG A 157 8.34 -21.81 10.32
C ARG A 157 9.85 -21.53 10.20
N LYS A 158 10.40 -20.54 10.93
CA LYS A 158 11.85 -20.27 11.06
C LYS A 158 12.65 -20.33 9.74
N ARG A 159 12.14 -19.73 8.66
CA ARG A 159 12.95 -19.49 7.46
C ARG A 159 13.70 -18.17 7.59
N ASP A 160 14.87 -18.07 6.95
CA ASP A 160 15.81 -16.95 7.06
C ASP A 160 15.11 -15.58 7.04
N GLY A 161 15.37 -14.76 8.06
CA GLY A 161 14.64 -13.52 8.38
C GLY A 161 13.84 -13.56 9.71
N SER A 162 13.80 -14.72 10.36
CA SER A 162 13.07 -15.03 11.61
C SER A 162 13.31 -14.07 12.79
N THR A 163 14.42 -13.33 12.84
CA THR A 163 14.73 -12.37 13.91
C THR A 163 13.90 -11.08 13.80
N TYR A 164 13.58 -10.61 12.60
CA TYR A 164 12.82 -9.37 12.39
C TYR A 164 11.33 -9.53 12.67
N ALA A 165 10.78 -10.74 12.43
CA ALA A 165 9.38 -11.05 12.73
C ALA A 165 9.10 -11.10 14.25
N VAL A 166 10.04 -11.65 15.04
CA VAL A 166 9.92 -11.68 16.51
C VAL A 166 10.02 -10.28 17.09
N ILE A 167 10.91 -9.42 16.58
CA ILE A 167 11.01 -8.01 16.99
C ILE A 167 9.73 -7.24 16.66
N SER A 168 9.14 -7.48 15.49
CA SER A 168 7.87 -6.83 15.10
C SER A 168 6.69 -7.27 15.98
N PHE A 169 6.64 -8.56 16.36
CA PHE A 169 5.63 -9.08 17.28
C PHE A 169 5.77 -8.48 18.68
N VAL A 170 7.01 -8.36 19.19
CA VAL A 170 7.28 -7.75 20.50
C VAL A 170 6.95 -6.25 20.48
N MET A 171 7.25 -5.52 19.41
CA MET A 171 6.87 -4.11 19.28
C MET A 171 5.36 -3.91 19.25
N ILE A 172 4.62 -4.72 18.49
CA ILE A 172 3.15 -4.62 18.42
C ILE A 172 2.53 -4.94 19.78
N PHE A 173 3.05 -5.95 20.49
CA PHE A 173 2.56 -6.33 21.81
C PHE A 173 2.81 -5.23 22.86
N ILE A 174 3.95 -4.54 22.79
CA ILE A 174 4.26 -3.38 23.66
C ILE A 174 3.43 -2.16 23.28
N ALA A 175 3.20 -1.90 21.99
CA ALA A 175 2.42 -0.75 21.55
C ALA A 175 0.92 -0.85 21.90
N ILE A 176 0.43 -2.07 22.14
CA ILE A 176 -0.95 -2.35 22.54
C ILE A 176 -1.15 -2.29 24.06
N LEU A 177 -0.08 -2.44 24.87
CA LEU A 177 -0.11 -2.39 26.34
C LEU A 177 0.10 -0.96 26.85
#